data_AF-A0A8X6XCV9-F1
#
_entry.id   AF-A0A8X6XCV9-F1
#
_cell.length_a   1.000
_cell.length_b   1.000
_cell.length_c   1.000
_cell.angle_alpha   90.00
_cell.angle_beta   90.00
_cell.angle_gamma   90.00
#
_symmetry.space_group_name_H-M   'P 1'
#
loop_
_entity.id
_entity.type
_entity.pdbx_description
1 polymer ?
#
loop_
_entity_poly.entity_id
_entity_poly.type
_entity_poly.pdbx_seq_one_letter_code
_entity_poly.pdbx_strand_id
1 'polypeptide(L)'
;MFKKSMAEYFLEEDQTLEKWSSIEESLKLKIGNCLILPNELKIVLSSLVDPMGGRIKQIIQHMYSNDYLPSNFMRILRWTLLCGTIDAKKTAESAIKDDNLPVTKRYEIACIYCLKEEIMLWSELSETSKDEYLNPRRPVCALRYLAMYWTYSMRLELNRLDRRIREDLNAQPPLLKS
;
A
#
# COMPACT_ATOMS: atom_id res chain seq x y z
N MET A 1 -12.31 3.31 27.67
CA MET A 1 -11.38 4.32 27.12
C MET A 1 -10.50 3.61 26.10
N PHE A 2 -10.97 3.49 24.84
CA PHE A 2 -10.24 2.76 23.81
C PHE A 2 -9.16 3.67 23.23
N LYS A 3 -7.89 3.25 23.33
CA LYS A 3 -6.78 3.88 22.59
C LYS A 3 -7.09 3.69 21.10
N LYS A 4 -7.40 4.78 20.40
CA LYS A 4 -7.50 4.77 18.94
C LYS A 4 -6.21 4.20 18.36
N SER A 5 -6.35 3.26 17.41
CA SER A 5 -5.23 2.72 16.66
C SER A 5 -4.56 3.84 15.86
N MET A 6 -3.24 3.78 15.68
CA MET A 6 -2.50 4.75 14.86
C MET A 6 -3.08 4.83 13.43
N ALA A 7 -3.63 3.72 12.92
CA ALA A 7 -4.35 3.66 11.65
C ALA A 7 -5.66 4.49 11.66
N GLU A 8 -6.40 4.50 12.77
CA GLU A 8 -7.65 5.28 12.92
C GLU A 8 -7.41 6.79 13.02
N TYR A 9 -6.19 7.22 13.36
CA TYR A 9 -5.79 8.63 13.30
C TYR A 9 -5.63 9.15 11.87
N PHE A 10 -5.43 8.25 10.90
CA PHE A 10 -5.17 8.58 9.49
C PHE A 10 -6.43 8.62 8.61
N LEU A 11 -7.65 8.51 9.17
CA LEU A 11 -8.87 8.19 8.40
C LEU A 11 -9.81 9.35 8.03
N GLU A 12 -9.52 10.59 8.44
CA GLU A 12 -10.29 11.77 8.00
C GLU A 12 -9.41 12.65 7.11
N GLU A 13 -9.77 12.76 5.83
CA GLU A 13 -8.94 13.29 4.72
C GLU A 13 -8.48 14.76 4.93
N ASP A 14 -9.34 15.59 5.54
CA ASP A 14 -8.99 16.97 5.90
C ASP A 14 -8.19 17.07 7.21
N GLN A 15 -8.48 16.22 8.21
CA GLN A 15 -7.73 16.21 9.47
C GLN A 15 -6.34 15.56 9.34
N THR A 16 -6.12 14.74 8.31
CA THR A 16 -4.83 14.04 8.12
C THR A 16 -3.74 14.94 7.59
N LEU A 17 -4.09 15.91 6.73
CA LEU A 17 -3.15 16.91 6.22
C LEU A 17 -2.67 17.82 7.36
N GLU A 18 -3.60 18.37 8.15
CA GLU A 18 -3.25 19.24 9.28
C GLU A 18 -2.46 18.50 10.37
N LYS A 19 -2.84 17.25 10.69
CA LYS A 19 -2.10 16.41 11.64
C LYS A 19 -0.70 16.06 11.15
N TRP A 20 -0.53 15.81 9.84
CA TRP A 20 0.79 15.47 9.29
C TRP A 20 1.73 16.67 9.31
N SER A 21 1.27 17.83 8.87
CA SER A 21 2.04 19.08 8.97
C SER A 21 2.44 19.38 10.41
N SER A 22 1.54 19.15 11.37
CA SER A 22 1.83 19.31 12.80
C SER A 22 2.92 18.34 13.29
N ILE A 23 2.95 17.09 12.81
CA ILE A 23 4.01 16.12 13.11
C ILE A 23 5.34 16.59 12.54
N GLU A 24 5.36 17.05 11.28
CA GLU A 24 6.57 17.56 10.61
C GLU A 24 7.14 18.80 11.32
N GLU A 25 6.28 19.75 11.68
CA GLU A 25 6.65 20.93 12.47
C GLU A 25 7.20 20.55 13.86
N SER A 26 6.53 19.64 14.56
CA SER A 26 6.99 19.15 15.87
C SER A 26 8.36 18.46 15.77
N LEU A 27 8.58 17.69 14.70
CA LEU A 27 9.86 17.02 14.46
C LEU A 27 10.97 18.03 14.17
N LYS A 28 10.73 19.03 13.32
CA LYS A 28 11.68 20.13 13.05
C LYS A 28 12.06 20.88 14.33
N LEU A 29 11.08 21.20 15.18
CA LEU A 29 11.33 21.83 16.48
C LEU A 29 12.20 20.95 17.39
N LYS A 30 11.94 19.64 17.44
CA LYS A 30 12.77 18.69 18.22
C LYS A 30 14.19 18.58 17.66
N ILE A 31 14.36 18.60 16.34
CA ILE A 31 15.69 18.60 15.71
C ILE A 31 16.46 19.86 16.09
N GLY A 32 15.81 21.03 16.01
CA GLY A 32 16.41 22.32 16.37
C GLY A 32 16.78 22.42 17.86
N ASN A 33 15.85 22.05 18.73
CA ASN A 33 15.93 22.39 20.16
C ASN A 33 16.40 21.24 21.06
N CYS A 34 16.17 19.99 20.68
CA CYS A 34 16.40 18.83 21.56
C CYS A 34 17.62 18.01 21.20
N LEU A 35 18.09 18.07 19.94
CA LEU A 35 19.28 17.32 19.53
C LEU A 35 20.56 18.10 19.85
N ILE A 36 21.52 17.44 20.50
CA ILE A 36 22.87 17.97 20.72
C ILE A 36 23.69 17.67 19.47
N LEU A 37 23.46 18.45 18.42
CA LEU A 37 24.13 18.33 17.12
C LEU A 37 24.65 19.71 16.67
N PRO A 38 25.73 19.76 15.87
CA PRO A 38 26.14 20.94 15.13
C PRO A 38 24.96 21.57 14.36
N ASN A 39 24.94 22.90 14.26
CA ASN A 39 23.85 23.64 13.63
C ASN A 39 23.69 23.25 12.15
N GLU A 40 24.81 23.00 11.47
CA GLU A 40 24.84 22.56 10.07
C GLU A 40 24.08 21.24 9.89
N LEU A 41 24.27 20.28 10.81
CA LEU A 41 23.56 19.00 10.79
C LEU A 41 22.07 19.16 11.13
N LYS A 42 21.72 20.06 12.05
CA LYS A 42 20.31 20.36 12.37
C LYS A 42 19.56 20.95 11.17
N ILE A 43 20.22 21.82 10.40
CA ILE A 43 19.66 22.39 9.17
C ILE A 43 19.42 21.29 8.14
N VAL A 44 20.41 20.42 7.91
CA VAL A 44 20.29 19.30 6.97
C VAL A 44 19.20 18.32 7.40
N LEU A 45 19.13 17.94 8.67
CA LEU A 45 18.10 17.03 9.16
C LEU A 45 16.70 17.65 9.05
N SER A 46 16.56 18.93 9.38
CA SER A 46 15.29 19.66 9.26
C SER A 46 14.82 19.75 7.81
N SER A 47 15.73 19.90 6.85
CA SER A 47 15.38 19.95 5.42
C SER A 47 14.96 18.60 4.84
N LEU A 48 15.32 17.49 5.50
CA LEU A 48 14.92 16.14 5.11
C LEU A 48 13.52 15.74 5.61
N VAL A 49 12.97 16.46 6.60
CA VAL A 49 11.67 16.11 7.21
C VAL A 49 10.56 16.08 6.17
N ASP A 50 10.42 17.13 5.36
CA ASP A 50 9.33 17.27 4.38
C ASP A 50 9.40 16.22 3.26
N PRO A 51 10.55 16.02 2.57
CA PRO A 51 10.61 15.02 1.52
C PRO A 51 10.42 13.60 2.06
N MET A 52 10.95 13.26 3.23
CA MET A 52 10.74 11.94 3.84
C MET A 52 9.27 11.76 4.28
N GLY A 53 8.69 12.79 4.91
CA GLY A 53 7.32 12.77 5.36
C GLY A 53 6.33 12.58 4.20
N GLY A 54 6.55 13.32 3.10
CA GLY A 54 5.78 13.15 1.87
C GLY A 54 5.84 11.72 1.30
N ARG A 55 7.01 11.07 1.32
CA ARG A 55 7.14 9.67 0.88
C ARG A 55 6.41 8.68 1.78
N ILE A 56 6.51 8.86 3.09
CA ILE A 56 5.79 8.03 4.07
C ILE A 56 4.29 8.16 3.84
N LYS A 57 3.80 9.40 3.70
CA LYS A 57 2.38 9.68 3.46
C LYS A 57 1.85 9.02 2.18
N GLN A 58 2.58 9.12 1.07
CA GLN A 58 2.21 8.47 -0.20
C GLN A 58 2.01 6.97 -0.04
N ILE A 59 2.88 6.31 0.72
CA ILE A 59 2.78 4.87 0.94
C ILE A 59 1.66 4.51 1.91
N ILE A 60 1.46 5.26 2.99
CA ILE A 60 0.31 5.05 3.88
C ILE A 60 -0.99 5.15 3.08
N GLN A 61 -1.13 6.19 2.26
CA GLN A 61 -2.30 6.38 1.41
C GLN A 61 -2.48 5.18 0.45
N HIS A 62 -1.41 4.77 -0.23
CA HIS A 62 -1.45 3.62 -1.12
C HIS A 62 -1.86 2.31 -0.39
N MET A 63 -1.30 2.03 0.79
CA MET A 63 -1.62 0.83 1.57
C MET A 63 -3.06 0.87 2.12
N TYR A 64 -3.51 2.06 2.53
CA TYR A 64 -4.86 2.27 3.05
C TYR A 64 -5.92 2.12 1.95
N SER A 65 -5.73 2.76 0.79
CA SER A 65 -6.63 2.62 -0.36
C SER A 65 -6.78 1.19 -0.86
N ASN A 66 -5.82 0.32 -0.52
CA ASN A 66 -5.83 -1.09 -0.85
C ASN A 66 -6.14 -2.01 0.35
N ASP A 67 -6.49 -1.43 1.49
CA ASP A 67 -6.97 -2.15 2.67
C ASP A 67 -5.98 -3.24 3.14
N TYR A 68 -4.70 -2.86 3.24
CA TYR A 68 -3.66 -3.72 3.82
C TYR A 68 -2.67 -2.98 4.73
N LEU A 69 -3.00 -1.76 5.17
CA LEU A 69 -2.15 -0.99 6.08
C LEU A 69 -1.96 -1.75 7.42
N PRO A 70 -0.74 -2.24 7.73
CA PRO A 70 -0.53 -2.98 8.97
C PRO A 70 -0.46 -2.03 10.16
N SER A 71 -0.85 -2.52 11.33
CA SER A 71 -0.84 -1.75 12.59
C SER A 71 0.55 -1.21 12.95
N ASN A 72 1.60 -1.92 12.54
CA ASN A 72 3.01 -1.57 12.75
C ASN A 72 3.70 -1.05 11.47
N PHE A 73 3.00 -0.34 10.60
CA PHE A 73 3.52 0.02 9.26
C PHE A 73 4.92 0.67 9.29
N MET A 74 5.22 1.50 10.29
CA MET A 74 6.54 2.14 10.43
C MET A 74 7.69 1.13 10.51
N ARG A 75 7.46 -0.06 11.08
CA ARG A 75 8.49 -1.11 11.23
C ARG A 75 8.74 -1.89 9.94
N ILE A 76 7.77 -1.90 9.02
CA ILE A 76 7.90 -2.61 7.73
C ILE A 76 8.48 -1.73 6.64
N LEU A 77 8.49 -0.40 6.80
CA LEU A 77 9.08 0.51 5.82
C LEU A 77 10.54 0.15 5.58
N ARG A 78 10.91 0.05 4.30
CA ARG A 78 12.29 -0.18 3.86
C ARG A 78 12.72 0.99 3.01
N TRP A 79 13.85 1.60 3.35
CA TRP A 79 14.39 2.72 2.59
C TRP A 79 15.40 2.22 1.57
N THR A 80 15.44 2.86 0.41
CA THR A 80 16.52 2.69 -0.57
C THR A 80 17.77 3.37 -0.03
N LEU A 81 18.92 2.69 -0.14
CA LEU A 81 20.18 3.18 0.42
C LEU A 81 20.69 4.48 -0.24
N LEU A 82 20.32 4.72 -1.50
CA LEU A 82 20.93 5.77 -2.34
C LEU A 82 20.02 6.96 -2.62
N CYS A 83 18.70 6.81 -2.55
CA CYS A 83 17.77 7.85 -2.98
C CYS A 83 16.91 8.42 -1.84
N GLY A 84 17.01 7.86 -0.62
CA GLY A 84 16.15 8.28 0.49
C GLY A 84 14.66 8.11 0.17
N THR A 85 14.33 7.18 -0.72
CA THR A 85 12.96 6.81 -1.08
C THR A 85 12.59 5.50 -0.39
N ILE A 86 11.31 5.22 -0.26
CA ILE A 86 10.87 3.93 0.27
C ILE A 86 10.91 2.89 -0.85
N ASP A 87 11.58 1.77 -0.58
CA ASP A 87 11.58 0.57 -1.40
C ASP A 87 10.23 -0.13 -1.21
N ALA A 88 9.29 0.17 -2.10
CA ALA A 88 7.93 -0.35 -2.02
C ALA A 88 7.89 -1.88 -2.10
N LYS A 89 8.77 -2.50 -2.92
CA LYS A 89 8.86 -3.95 -3.04
C LYS A 89 9.34 -4.59 -1.74
N LYS A 90 10.46 -4.14 -1.17
CA LYS A 90 10.95 -4.70 0.11
C LYS A 90 10.02 -4.41 1.28
N THR A 91 9.29 -3.30 1.21
CA THR A 91 8.25 -2.97 2.18
C THR A 91 7.09 -3.96 2.07
N ALA A 92 6.64 -4.29 0.85
CA ALA A 92 5.64 -5.32 0.60
C ALA A 92 6.10 -6.72 1.06
N GLU A 93 7.35 -7.11 0.76
CA GLU A 93 7.97 -8.35 1.26
C GLU A 93 8.01 -8.41 2.80
N SER A 94 8.15 -7.25 3.47
CA SER A 94 8.08 -7.18 4.92
C SER A 94 6.64 -7.23 5.44
N ALA A 95 5.68 -6.66 4.69
CA ALA A 95 4.26 -6.65 5.03
C ALA A 95 3.65 -8.06 5.00
N ILE A 96 3.97 -8.86 3.97
CA ILE A 96 3.43 -10.23 3.84
C ILE A 96 3.91 -11.20 4.94
N LYS A 97 4.96 -10.84 5.69
CA LYS A 97 5.45 -11.62 6.84
C LYS A 97 4.68 -11.34 8.12
N ASP A 98 3.74 -10.40 8.11
CA ASP A 98 2.86 -10.15 9.24
C ASP A 98 1.75 -11.21 9.27
N ASP A 99 1.85 -12.16 10.20
CA ASP A 99 0.85 -13.23 10.36
C ASP A 99 -0.51 -12.71 10.85
N ASN A 100 -0.60 -11.45 11.30
CA ASN A 100 -1.89 -10.83 11.58
C ASN A 100 -2.65 -10.45 10.31
N LEU A 101 -1.97 -10.41 9.15
CA LEU A 101 -2.59 -10.09 7.88
C LEU A 101 -3.23 -11.35 7.27
N PRO A 102 -4.53 -11.32 6.91
CA PRO A 102 -5.20 -12.46 6.30
C PRO A 102 -4.46 -12.96 5.06
N VAL A 103 -4.47 -14.28 4.83
CA VAL A 103 -3.80 -14.90 3.67
C VAL A 103 -4.27 -14.31 2.34
N THR A 104 -5.55 -13.93 2.24
CA THR A 104 -6.11 -13.22 1.07
C THR A 104 -5.42 -11.89 0.81
N LYS A 105 -5.18 -11.10 1.85
CA LYS A 105 -4.47 -9.82 1.76
C LYS A 105 -2.99 -10.01 1.45
N ARG A 106 -2.34 -11.01 2.03
CA ARG A 106 -0.94 -11.35 1.71
C ARG A 106 -0.80 -11.76 0.24
N TYR A 107 -1.73 -12.56 -0.28
CA TYR A 107 -1.79 -12.92 -1.69
C TYR A 107 -2.02 -11.70 -2.59
N GLU A 108 -2.93 -10.79 -2.24
CA GLU A 108 -3.16 -9.55 -2.97
C GLU A 108 -1.89 -8.69 -3.05
N ILE A 109 -1.17 -8.51 -1.94
CA ILE A 109 0.11 -7.79 -1.92
C ILE A 109 1.13 -8.49 -2.82
N ALA A 110 1.26 -9.82 -2.74
CA ALA A 110 2.19 -10.57 -3.57
C ALA A 110 1.89 -10.38 -5.07
N CYS A 111 0.60 -10.36 -5.44
CA CYS A 111 0.17 -10.08 -6.81
C CYS A 111 0.50 -8.65 -7.25
N ILE A 112 0.21 -7.66 -6.42
CA ILE A 112 0.44 -6.23 -6.70
C ILE A 112 1.92 -5.94 -6.95
N TYR A 113 2.78 -6.50 -6.09
CA TYR A 113 4.23 -6.25 -6.15
C TYR A 113 5.00 -7.32 -6.94
N CYS A 114 4.29 -8.25 -7.60
CA CYS A 114 4.87 -9.35 -8.38
C CYS A 114 5.92 -10.14 -7.59
N LEU A 115 5.60 -10.49 -6.34
CA LEU A 115 6.42 -11.30 -5.45
C LEU A 115 6.21 -12.78 -5.81
N LYS A 116 7.04 -13.28 -6.73
CA LYS A 116 6.82 -14.54 -7.44
C LYS A 116 6.75 -15.75 -6.50
N GLU A 117 7.63 -15.77 -5.52
CA GLU A 117 7.74 -16.83 -4.53
C GLU A 117 6.48 -16.89 -3.66
N GLU A 118 5.88 -15.73 -3.36
CA GLU A 118 4.73 -15.60 -2.46
C GLU A 118 3.38 -15.57 -3.17
N ILE A 119 3.35 -15.50 -4.51
CA ILE A 119 2.14 -15.78 -5.30
C ILE A 119 1.64 -17.23 -5.04
N MET A 120 2.52 -18.13 -4.60
CA MET A 120 2.16 -19.50 -4.18
C MET A 120 1.17 -19.54 -3.02
N LEU A 121 1.01 -18.44 -2.25
CA LEU A 121 -0.05 -18.30 -1.24
C LEU A 121 -1.46 -18.57 -1.80
N TRP A 122 -1.63 -18.51 -3.13
CA TRP A 122 -2.83 -18.99 -3.83
C TRP A 122 -3.29 -20.37 -3.36
N SER A 123 -2.39 -21.33 -3.12
CA SER A 123 -2.75 -22.68 -2.69
C SER A 123 -3.35 -22.73 -1.28
N GLU A 124 -3.04 -21.73 -0.46
CA GLU A 124 -3.52 -21.61 0.92
C GLU A 124 -4.87 -20.89 1.02
N LEU A 125 -5.36 -20.31 -0.08
CA LEU A 125 -6.67 -19.67 -0.12
C LEU A 125 -7.79 -20.71 -0.09
N SER A 126 -8.87 -20.39 0.63
CA SER A 126 -10.12 -21.16 0.55
C SER A 126 -10.73 -21.06 -0.86
N GLU A 127 -11.46 -22.09 -1.29
CA GLU A 127 -12.16 -22.05 -2.59
C GLU A 127 -13.13 -20.87 -2.68
N THR A 128 -13.81 -20.52 -1.58
CA THR A 128 -14.67 -19.34 -1.54
C THR A 128 -13.89 -18.06 -1.82
N SER A 129 -12.70 -17.90 -1.23
CA SER A 129 -11.84 -16.74 -1.49
C SER A 129 -11.34 -16.70 -2.95
N LYS A 130 -11.00 -17.86 -3.51
CA LYS A 130 -10.60 -17.98 -4.93
C LYS A 130 -11.74 -17.57 -5.87
N ASP A 131 -12.96 -18.02 -5.58
CA ASP A 131 -14.16 -17.67 -6.35
C ASP A 131 -14.49 -16.18 -6.28
N GLU A 132 -14.18 -15.51 -5.16
CA GLU A 132 -14.36 -14.05 -5.07
C GLU A 132 -13.50 -13.29 -6.09
N TYR A 133 -12.27 -13.73 -6.39
CA TYR A 133 -11.44 -13.11 -7.43
C TYR A 133 -12.04 -13.29 -8.83
N LEU A 134 -12.79 -14.38 -9.05
CA LEU A 134 -13.43 -14.69 -10.31
C LEU A 134 -14.84 -14.09 -10.46
N ASN A 135 -15.40 -13.53 -9.40
CA ASN A 135 -16.75 -12.97 -9.42
C ASN A 135 -16.83 -11.69 -10.31
N PRO A 136 -17.65 -11.67 -11.38
CA PRO A 136 -17.80 -10.54 -12.28
C PRO A 136 -18.56 -9.34 -11.67
N ARG A 137 -19.28 -9.54 -10.56
CA ARG A 137 -20.13 -8.50 -9.94
C ARG A 137 -19.39 -7.61 -8.93
N ARG A 138 -18.13 -7.91 -8.59
CA ARG A 138 -17.36 -7.03 -7.71
C ARG A 138 -16.64 -5.96 -8.54
N PRO A 139 -16.73 -4.67 -8.17
CA PRO A 139 -16.00 -3.62 -8.85
C PRO A 139 -14.51 -3.91 -8.82
N VAL A 140 -13.89 -3.93 -10.01
CA VAL A 140 -12.49 -4.30 -10.19
C VAL A 140 -11.65 -3.02 -10.15
N CYS A 141 -10.86 -2.82 -9.09
CA CYS A 141 -9.80 -1.81 -9.12
C CYS A 141 -8.61 -2.34 -9.93
N ALA A 142 -7.76 -1.45 -10.47
CA ALA A 142 -6.57 -1.82 -11.26
C ALA A 142 -5.70 -2.89 -10.59
N LEU A 143 -5.62 -2.86 -9.26
CA LEU A 143 -4.80 -3.77 -8.45
C LEU A 143 -5.46 -5.16 -8.31
N ARG A 144 -6.79 -5.23 -8.38
CA ARG A 144 -7.53 -6.49 -8.46
C ARG A 144 -7.38 -7.15 -9.84
N TYR A 145 -7.13 -6.42 -10.92
CA TYR A 145 -6.80 -7.04 -12.21
C TYR A 145 -5.47 -7.80 -12.17
N LEU A 146 -4.48 -7.33 -11.41
CA LEU A 146 -3.23 -8.07 -11.21
C LEU A 146 -3.46 -9.35 -10.41
N ALA A 147 -4.22 -9.26 -9.30
CA ALA A 147 -4.61 -10.45 -8.55
C ALA A 147 -5.45 -11.43 -9.38
N MET A 148 -6.35 -10.93 -10.23
CA MET A 148 -7.13 -11.73 -11.18
C MET A 148 -6.22 -12.38 -12.23
N TYR A 149 -5.27 -11.64 -12.80
CA TYR A 149 -4.32 -12.17 -13.77
C TYR A 149 -3.57 -13.36 -13.20
N TRP A 150 -2.98 -13.20 -12.01
CA TRP A 150 -2.28 -14.29 -11.33
C TRP A 150 -3.21 -15.45 -11.01
N THR A 151 -4.44 -15.17 -10.57
CA THR A 151 -5.47 -16.18 -10.31
C THR A 151 -5.81 -17.00 -11.56
N TYR A 152 -6.09 -16.36 -12.70
CA TYR A 152 -6.38 -17.04 -13.96
C TYR A 152 -5.15 -17.78 -14.50
N SER A 153 -3.94 -17.23 -14.31
CA SER A 153 -2.68 -17.88 -14.66
C SER A 153 -2.48 -19.17 -13.88
N MET A 154 -2.68 -19.15 -12.55
CA MET A 154 -2.59 -20.32 -11.69
C MET A 154 -3.63 -21.39 -12.00
N ARG A 155 -4.79 -21.01 -12.56
CA ARG A 155 -5.83 -21.93 -13.03
C ARG A 155 -5.65 -22.39 -14.48
N LEU A 156 -4.64 -21.87 -15.20
CA LEU A 156 -4.45 -22.08 -16.65
C LEU A 156 -5.67 -21.65 -17.50
N GLU A 157 -6.39 -20.63 -17.03
CA GLU A 157 -7.66 -20.14 -17.59
C GLU A 157 -7.53 -18.74 -18.24
N LEU A 158 -6.35 -18.34 -18.74
CA LEU A 158 -6.09 -17.00 -19.29
C LEU A 158 -7.07 -16.56 -20.39
N ASN A 159 -7.59 -17.50 -21.21
CA ASN A 159 -8.60 -17.20 -22.22
C ASN A 159 -9.90 -16.60 -21.65
N ARG A 160 -10.24 -16.92 -20.39
CA ARG A 160 -11.40 -16.35 -19.69
C ARG A 160 -11.12 -14.94 -19.19
N LEU A 161 -9.88 -14.65 -18.79
CA LEU A 161 -9.44 -13.31 -18.41
C LEU A 161 -9.56 -12.34 -19.60
N ASP A 162 -9.04 -12.72 -20.77
CA ASP A 162 -9.10 -11.86 -21.97
C ASP A 162 -10.53 -11.52 -22.39
N ARG A 163 -11.46 -12.46 -22.18
CA ARG A 163 -12.88 -12.22 -22.43
C ARG A 163 -13.44 -11.20 -21.45
N ARG A 164 -13.15 -11.37 -20.17
CA ARG A 164 -13.63 -10.49 -19.10
C ARG A 164 -13.08 -9.07 -19.22
N ILE A 165 -11.79 -8.90 -19.51
CA ILE A 165 -11.19 -7.57 -19.74
C ILE A 165 -11.90 -6.86 -20.90
N ARG A 166 -12.21 -7.59 -21.99
CA ARG A 166 -12.96 -7.03 -23.12
C ARG A 166 -14.39 -6.65 -22.75
N GLU A 167 -15.08 -7.47 -21.98
CA GLU A 167 -16.42 -7.17 -21.47
C GLU A 167 -16.41 -5.91 -20.58
N ASP A 168 -15.44 -5.80 -19.66
CA ASP A 168 -15.29 -4.65 -18.76
C ASP A 168 -14.94 -3.35 -19.51
N LEU A 169 -14.08 -3.42 -20.54
CA LEU A 169 -13.77 -2.27 -21.40
C LEU A 169 -14.96 -1.84 -22.26
N ASN A 170 -15.75 -2.79 -22.76
CA ASN A 170 -16.95 -2.50 -23.56
C ASN A 170 -18.14 -2.02 -22.71
N ALA A 171 -18.14 -2.30 -21.41
CA ALA A 171 -19.16 -1.83 -20.46
C ALA A 171 -18.90 -0.39 -19.96
N GLN A 172 -17.76 0.22 -20.27
CA GLN A 172 -17.54 1.64 -19.97
C GLN A 172 -18.38 2.51 -20.92
N PRO A 173 -19.16 3.49 -20.40
CA PRO A 173 -19.90 4.40 -21.26
C PRO A 173 -18.94 5.19 -22.16
N PRO A 174 -19.33 5.51 -23.41
CA PRO A 174 -18.48 6.30 -24.28
C PRO A 174 -18.13 7.61 -23.57
N LEU A 175 -16.82 7.86 -23.38
CA LEU A 175 -16.32 9.14 -22.91
C LEU A 175 -16.99 10.22 -23.77
N LEU A 176 -17.76 11.09 -23.12
CA LEU A 176 -18.32 12.29 -23.73
C LEU A 176 -17.18 13.00 -24.44
N LYS A 177 -17.19 12.92 -25.77
CA LYS A 177 -16.32 13.72 -26.62
C LYS A 177 -16.69 15.17 -26.35
N SER A 178 -15.79 15.89 -25.67
CA SER A 178 -15.79 17.35 -25.59
C SER A 178 -15.64 17.98 -26.97
#